data_AF-A0A7J6XAC7-F1
#
_entry.id   AF-A0A7J6XAC7-F1
#
_cell.length_a   1.000
_cell.length_b   1.000
_cell.length_c   1.000
_cell.angle_alpha   90.00
_cell.angle_beta   90.00
_cell.angle_gamma   90.00
#
_symmetry.space_group_name_H-M   'P 1'
#
loop_
_entity.id
_entity.type
_entity.pdbx_description
1 polymer ?
#
loop_
_entity_poly.entity_id
_entity_poly.type
_entity_poly.pdbx_seq_one_letter_code
_entity_poly.pdbx_strand_id
1 'polypeptide(L)'
;MLDKTLAKFDELRYLVIDHPRTEFLSIDTAPERLRNTYHHLATLSIAFNIRNLKELQAVICLCRSSPRLSMFKILFRVPKNGQHVLLYEGNFWKAKLRKREGVFLHLKTIYMDRFSGVQHEIRFIQFILRNAVVLKKFYIRWVKESTITDNEKQLVVKNVLQLRRASQKVDIIFDDLNK
;
A
#
# COMPACT_ATOMS: atom_id res chain seq x y z
N MET A 1 -7.33 0.16 19.03
CA MET A 1 -8.76 0.36 18.71
C MET A 1 -9.21 -0.60 17.61
N LEU A 2 -8.58 -0.56 16.43
CA LEU A 2 -8.84 -1.48 15.31
C LEU A 2 -8.81 -2.97 15.69
N ASP A 3 -7.80 -3.39 16.46
CA ASP A 3 -7.66 -4.78 16.91
C ASP A 3 -8.85 -5.27 17.76
N LYS A 4 -9.37 -4.42 18.67
CA LYS A 4 -10.54 -4.75 19.50
C LYS A 4 -11.83 -4.82 18.68
N THR A 5 -11.96 -3.96 17.68
CA THR A 5 -13.13 -3.93 16.80
C THR A 5 -13.15 -5.15 15.88
N LEU A 6 -12.01 -5.50 15.29
CA LEU A 6 -11.92 -6.63 14.37
C LEU A 6 -11.81 -7.99 15.07
N ALA A 7 -11.38 -8.03 16.35
CA ALA A 7 -11.31 -9.26 17.16
C ALA A 7 -12.63 -10.05 17.23
N LYS A 8 -13.77 -9.41 16.95
CA LYS A 8 -15.09 -10.05 16.99
C LYS A 8 -15.40 -10.86 15.74
N PHE A 9 -14.52 -10.86 14.74
CA PHE A 9 -14.79 -11.45 13.42
C PHE A 9 -13.70 -12.46 13.04
N ASP A 10 -13.80 -13.68 13.57
CA ASP A 10 -12.81 -14.75 13.36
C ASP A 10 -12.71 -15.19 11.89
N GLU A 11 -13.82 -15.14 11.15
CA GLU A 11 -13.92 -15.53 9.74
C GLU A 11 -13.91 -14.33 8.77
N LEU A 12 -13.38 -13.18 9.19
CA LEU A 12 -13.35 -11.98 8.35
C LEU A 12 -12.52 -12.22 7.07
N ARG A 13 -13.21 -12.35 5.93
CA ARG A 13 -12.57 -12.56 4.61
C ARG A 13 -12.36 -11.28 3.81
N TYR A 14 -13.18 -10.27 4.07
CA TYR A 14 -13.20 -9.01 3.33
C TYR A 14 -13.25 -7.85 4.32
N LEU A 15 -12.32 -6.92 4.19
CA LEU A 15 -12.26 -5.72 5.03
C LEU A 15 -12.17 -4.50 4.12
N VAL A 16 -13.08 -3.55 4.31
CA VAL A 16 -13.10 -2.26 3.65
C VAL A 16 -12.95 -1.16 4.69
N ILE A 17 -11.96 -0.29 4.52
CA ILE A 17 -11.70 0.86 5.39
C ILE A 17 -11.66 2.10 4.49
N ASP A 18 -12.77 2.83 4.42
CA ASP A 18 -12.98 3.95 3.48
C ASP A 18 -13.17 5.31 4.19
N HIS A 19 -12.84 5.43 5.47
CA HIS A 19 -13.25 6.59 6.26
C HIS A 19 -12.22 7.74 6.26
N PRO A 20 -12.64 9.02 6.14
CA PRO A 20 -11.76 10.20 6.23
C PRO A 20 -11.10 10.41 7.61
N ARG A 21 -11.50 9.64 8.63
CA ARG A 21 -10.91 9.62 9.97
C ARG A 21 -10.10 8.35 10.15
N THR A 22 -8.91 8.36 9.58
CA THR A 22 -7.85 7.38 9.83
C THR A 22 -7.27 7.50 11.25
N GLU A 23 -7.91 8.26 12.15
CA GLU A 23 -7.61 8.31 13.58
C GLU A 23 -7.52 6.92 14.22
N PHE A 24 -8.25 5.92 13.70
CA PHE A 24 -8.14 4.52 14.12
C PHE A 24 -6.81 3.84 13.72
N LEU A 25 -6.18 4.34 12.65
CA LEU A 25 -4.85 3.95 12.15
C LEU A 25 -3.74 4.77 12.83
N SER A 26 -4.08 5.94 13.39
CA SER A 26 -3.19 6.82 14.16
C SER A 26 -2.84 6.25 15.54
N ILE A 27 -2.30 5.04 15.60
CA ILE A 27 -1.70 4.53 16.84
C ILE A 27 -0.34 5.25 16.97
N ASP A 28 -0.08 5.89 18.11
CA ASP A 28 1.14 6.68 18.34
C ASP A 28 2.43 5.90 18.11
N THR A 29 2.35 4.57 18.16
CA THR A 29 3.25 3.63 17.48
C THR A 29 2.43 2.45 16.97
N ALA A 30 2.10 2.38 15.68
CA ALA A 30 1.45 1.18 15.14
C ALA A 30 2.37 -0.02 15.42
N PRO A 31 1.87 -1.07 16.11
CA PRO A 31 2.71 -2.21 16.45
C PRO A 31 3.19 -2.89 15.16
N GLU A 32 4.26 -3.69 15.23
CA GLU A 32 4.74 -4.40 14.04
C GLU A 32 3.65 -5.31 13.44
N ARG A 33 2.82 -5.91 14.32
CA ARG A 33 1.62 -6.70 14.02
C ARG A 33 0.54 -6.44 15.08
N LEU A 34 -0.73 -6.62 14.70
CA LEU A 34 -1.86 -6.64 15.63
C LEU A 34 -1.82 -7.93 16.47
N ARG A 35 -2.47 -7.95 17.64
CA ARG A 35 -2.47 -9.15 18.50
C ARG A 35 -3.23 -10.27 17.83
N ASN A 36 -4.34 -9.94 17.17
CA ASN A 36 -5.08 -10.91 16.38
C ASN A 36 -4.48 -11.00 14.97
N THR A 37 -4.36 -12.23 14.49
CA THR A 37 -4.00 -12.50 13.12
C THR A 37 -5.27 -12.78 12.33
N TYR A 38 -5.52 -11.99 11.28
CA TYR A 38 -6.67 -12.12 10.40
C TYR A 38 -6.41 -13.22 9.37
N HIS A 39 -6.33 -14.46 9.83
CA HIS A 39 -5.95 -15.63 9.02
C HIS A 39 -6.89 -15.89 7.85
N HIS A 40 -8.14 -15.43 7.93
CA HIS A 40 -9.16 -15.63 6.90
C HIS A 40 -9.23 -14.44 5.94
N LEU A 41 -8.56 -13.31 6.24
CA LEU A 41 -8.66 -12.11 5.43
C LEU A 41 -7.98 -12.31 4.08
N ALA A 42 -8.81 -12.45 3.06
CA ALA A 42 -8.40 -12.66 1.68
C ALA A 42 -8.34 -11.34 0.90
N THR A 43 -9.16 -10.35 1.26
CA THR A 43 -9.25 -9.06 0.58
C THR A 43 -9.21 -7.91 1.57
N LEU A 44 -8.31 -6.96 1.31
CA LEU A 44 -8.24 -5.68 2.00
C LEU A 44 -8.48 -4.55 1.00
N SER A 45 -9.42 -3.66 1.30
CA SER A 45 -9.63 -2.40 0.58
C SER A 45 -9.45 -1.24 1.53
N ILE A 46 -8.53 -0.33 1.26
CA ILE A 46 -8.22 0.75 2.19
C ILE A 46 -7.89 2.07 1.49
N ALA A 47 -8.46 3.15 2.02
CA ALA A 47 -8.12 4.51 1.64
C ALA A 47 -7.19 5.16 2.69
N PHE A 48 -6.02 5.64 2.27
CA PHE A 48 -5.07 6.27 3.21
C PHE A 48 -4.18 7.32 2.54
N ASN A 49 -3.63 8.22 3.34
CA ASN A 49 -2.65 9.20 2.91
C ASN A 49 -1.25 8.59 3.04
N ILE A 50 -0.62 8.27 1.92
CA ILE A 50 0.72 7.67 1.88
C ILE A 50 1.82 8.57 2.49
N ARG A 51 1.58 9.89 2.53
CA ARG A 51 2.47 10.88 3.17
C ARG A 51 2.27 10.98 4.68
N ASN A 52 1.20 10.38 5.22
CA ASN A 52 1.01 10.26 6.65
C ASN A 52 1.67 8.97 7.15
N LEU A 53 2.83 9.10 7.80
CA LEU A 53 3.60 7.95 8.27
C LEU A 53 2.80 7.05 9.23
N LYS A 54 1.97 7.62 10.10
CA LYS A 54 1.14 6.84 11.04
C LYS A 54 0.17 5.93 10.27
N GLU A 55 -0.49 6.48 9.24
CA GLU A 55 -1.40 5.70 8.40
C GLU A 55 -0.69 4.62 7.59
N LEU A 56 0.44 4.96 6.97
CA LEU A 56 1.26 3.99 6.24
C LEU A 56 1.71 2.84 7.14
N GLN A 57 2.19 3.15 8.35
CA GLN A 57 2.60 2.15 9.32
C GLN A 57 1.44 1.23 9.73
N ALA A 58 0.25 1.79 9.94
CA ALA A 58 -0.93 1.02 10.27
C ALA A 58 -1.40 0.13 9.12
N VAL A 59 -1.35 0.61 7.87
CA VAL A 59 -1.62 -0.19 6.68
C VAL A 59 -0.65 -1.38 6.61
N ILE A 60 0.65 -1.13 6.79
CA ILE A 60 1.65 -2.20 6.78
C ILE A 60 1.42 -3.18 7.95
N CYS A 61 1.10 -2.69 9.15
CA CYS A 61 0.76 -3.51 10.31
C CYS A 61 -0.42 -4.46 10.01
N LEU A 62 -1.49 -3.93 9.40
CA LEU A 62 -2.64 -4.73 8.99
C LEU A 62 -2.26 -5.78 7.95
N CYS A 63 -1.43 -5.43 6.98
CA CYS A 63 -0.90 -6.38 6.00
C CYS A 63 -0.07 -7.49 6.65
N ARG A 64 0.79 -7.17 7.62
CA ARG A 64 1.56 -8.18 8.38
C ARG A 64 0.67 -9.09 9.24
N SER A 65 -0.49 -8.57 9.65
CA SER A 65 -1.48 -9.31 10.45
C SER A 65 -2.45 -10.11 9.58
N SER A 66 -2.32 -10.05 8.25
CA SER A 66 -3.23 -10.70 7.29
C SER A 66 -2.45 -11.68 6.40
N PRO A 67 -1.99 -12.83 6.94
CA PRO A 67 -1.02 -13.69 6.25
C PRO A 67 -1.57 -14.30 4.96
N ARG A 68 -2.89 -14.51 4.85
CA ARG A 68 -3.54 -15.06 3.65
C ARG A 68 -4.09 -14.00 2.69
N LEU A 69 -3.71 -12.73 2.88
CA LEU A 69 -4.14 -11.64 2.02
C LEU A 69 -3.79 -11.93 0.55
N SER A 70 -4.82 -12.02 -0.28
CA SER A 70 -4.72 -12.41 -1.69
C SER A 70 -4.99 -11.26 -2.66
N MET A 71 -5.82 -10.29 -2.25
CA MET A 71 -6.17 -9.11 -3.01
C MET A 71 -6.04 -7.86 -2.14
N PHE A 72 -5.35 -6.83 -2.66
CA PHE A 72 -5.17 -5.57 -1.97
C PHE A 72 -5.61 -4.39 -2.85
N LYS A 73 -6.66 -3.69 -2.43
CA LYS A 73 -7.19 -2.49 -3.09
C LYS A 73 -6.77 -1.26 -2.28
N ILE A 74 -6.10 -0.33 -2.94
CA ILE A 74 -5.50 0.86 -2.35
C ILE A 74 -6.10 2.07 -3.04
N LEU A 75 -6.61 3.01 -2.25
CA LEU A 75 -7.02 4.33 -2.71
C LEU A 75 -6.15 5.38 -2.02
N PHE A 76 -5.27 6.05 -2.77
CA PHE A 76 -4.49 7.13 -2.17
C PHE A 76 -5.35 8.37 -1.97
N ARG A 77 -5.33 8.90 -0.75
CA ARG A 77 -6.03 10.14 -0.40
C ARG A 77 -5.12 11.34 -0.66
N VAL A 78 -5.62 12.30 -1.42
CA VAL A 78 -4.97 13.59 -1.63
C VAL A 78 -5.17 14.45 -0.37
N PRO A 79 -4.11 14.98 0.27
CA PRO A 79 -4.25 15.85 1.43
C PRO A 79 -4.98 17.14 1.04
N LYS A 80 -5.97 17.58 1.84
CA LYS A 80 -6.74 18.80 1.57
C LYS A 80 -5.95 20.10 1.81
N ASN A 81 -4.92 20.08 2.66
CA ASN A 81 -4.35 21.32 3.23
C ASN A 81 -2.81 21.42 3.15
N GLY A 82 -2.16 20.81 2.14
CA GLY A 82 -0.71 20.96 1.99
C GLY A 82 0.13 20.47 3.18
N GLN A 83 -0.41 19.60 4.04
CA GLN A 83 0.34 19.01 5.16
C GLN A 83 1.47 18.12 4.61
N HIS A 84 2.63 18.73 4.42
CA HIS A 84 3.90 18.07 4.23
C HIS A 84 4.40 17.59 5.60
N VAL A 85 4.00 16.41 6.04
CA VAL A 85 4.66 15.79 7.20
C VAL A 85 5.89 15.04 6.69
N LEU A 86 6.95 15.77 6.36
CA LEU A 86 8.23 15.19 5.95
C LEU A 86 9.36 15.70 6.82
N LEU A 87 9.68 14.96 7.88
CA LEU A 87 10.97 15.10 8.58
C LEU A 87 11.71 13.76 8.80
N TYR A 88 11.12 12.60 8.46
CA TYR A 88 11.69 11.28 8.82
C TYR A 88 11.67 10.20 7.71
N GLU A 89 11.48 10.59 6.45
CA GLU A 89 11.24 9.63 5.35
C GLU A 89 12.45 8.77 4.98
N GLY A 90 13.65 9.37 4.97
CA GLY A 90 14.86 8.70 4.50
C GLY A 90 15.18 7.45 5.31
N ASN A 91 15.08 7.54 6.64
CA ASN A 91 15.38 6.43 7.54
C ASN A 91 14.30 5.34 7.50
N PHE A 92 13.03 5.72 7.38
CA PHE A 92 11.92 4.76 7.31
C PHE A 92 12.06 3.82 6.10
N TRP A 93 12.16 4.36 4.89
CA TRP A 93 12.27 3.52 3.69
C TRP A 93 13.60 2.78 3.62
N LYS A 94 14.71 3.39 4.07
CA LYS A 94 15.99 2.67 4.20
C LYS A 94 15.84 1.43 5.08
N ALA A 95 15.20 1.55 6.24
CA ALA A 95 14.97 0.40 7.13
C ALA A 95 14.06 -0.65 6.47
N LYS A 96 12.93 -0.23 5.89
CA LYS A 96 11.96 -1.14 5.23
C LYS A 96 12.47 -1.83 3.98
N LEU A 97 13.44 -1.23 3.29
CA LEU A 97 14.04 -1.79 2.09
C LEU A 97 15.38 -2.49 2.37
N ARG A 98 15.86 -2.59 3.62
CA ARG A 98 17.10 -3.35 3.90
C ARG A 98 16.90 -4.86 3.75
N LYS A 99 15.77 -5.39 4.24
CA LYS A 99 15.49 -6.83 4.26
C LYS A 99 14.06 -7.14 3.82
N ARG A 100 13.82 -8.37 3.35
CA ARG A 100 12.45 -8.88 3.16
C ARG A 100 11.81 -9.07 4.52
N GLU A 101 10.53 -8.72 4.64
CA GLU A 101 9.78 -8.76 5.90
C GLU A 101 8.84 -9.98 6.00
N GLY A 102 8.81 -10.87 4.99
CA GLY A 102 7.93 -12.04 5.00
C GLY A 102 6.43 -11.70 4.97
N VAL A 103 6.08 -10.52 4.45
CA VAL A 103 4.69 -10.06 4.24
C VAL A 103 4.26 -10.31 2.79
N PHE A 104 2.96 -10.33 2.51
CA PHE A 104 2.40 -10.51 1.16
C PHE A 104 2.70 -11.88 0.50
N LEU A 105 2.95 -12.92 1.29
CA LEU A 105 3.31 -14.25 0.78
C LEU A 105 2.23 -14.88 -0.11
N HIS A 106 0.96 -14.48 0.07
CA HIS A 106 -0.18 -14.97 -0.70
C HIS A 106 -0.82 -13.91 -1.62
N LEU A 107 -0.23 -12.72 -1.70
CA LEU A 107 -0.81 -11.60 -2.45
C LEU A 107 -0.68 -11.85 -3.95
N LYS A 108 -1.82 -11.95 -4.64
CA LYS A 108 -1.92 -12.26 -6.07
C LYS A 108 -2.26 -11.04 -6.92
N THR A 109 -3.10 -10.14 -6.38
CA THR A 109 -3.63 -9.00 -7.14
C THR A 109 -3.59 -7.72 -6.32
N ILE A 110 -3.17 -6.62 -6.96
CA ILE A 110 -3.23 -5.28 -6.37
C ILE A 110 -3.98 -4.36 -7.32
N TYR A 111 -4.84 -3.52 -6.75
CA TYR A 111 -5.41 -2.36 -7.41
C TYR A 111 -4.96 -1.12 -6.65
N MET A 112 -4.29 -0.19 -7.31
CA MET A 112 -3.82 1.06 -6.74
C MET A 112 -4.43 2.22 -7.52
N ASP A 113 -5.21 3.03 -6.83
CA ASP A 113 -5.99 4.12 -7.41
C ASP A 113 -5.53 5.47 -6.88
N ARG A 114 -5.72 6.51 -7.69
CA ARG A 114 -5.23 7.89 -7.48
C ARG A 114 -3.72 7.98 -7.30
N PHE A 115 -2.95 7.21 -8.07
CA PHE A 115 -1.50 7.31 -8.12
C PHE A 115 -1.07 8.66 -8.72
N SER A 116 -0.17 9.36 -8.03
CA SER A 116 0.36 10.66 -8.43
C SER A 116 1.84 10.61 -8.84
N GLY A 117 2.51 9.47 -8.62
CA GLY A 117 3.92 9.29 -9.01
C GLY A 117 4.91 9.86 -8.00
N VAL A 118 4.46 10.29 -6.82
CA VAL A 118 5.36 10.84 -5.81
C VAL A 118 6.23 9.75 -5.18
N GLN A 119 7.40 10.15 -4.67
CA GLN A 119 8.43 9.22 -4.20
C GLN A 119 7.92 8.20 -3.17
N HIS A 120 7.05 8.63 -2.24
CA HIS A 120 6.43 7.76 -1.25
C HIS A 120 5.61 6.61 -1.85
N GLU A 121 4.85 6.87 -2.91
CA GLU A 121 4.05 5.86 -3.60
C GLU A 121 4.98 4.86 -4.31
N ILE A 122 6.01 5.37 -4.99
CA ILE A 122 7.01 4.54 -5.67
C ILE A 122 7.76 3.63 -4.67
N ARG A 123 8.14 4.17 -3.51
CA ARG A 123 8.79 3.40 -2.43
C ARG A 123 7.86 2.35 -1.85
N PHE A 124 6.57 2.63 -1.75
CA PHE A 124 5.58 1.65 -1.32
C PHE A 124 5.38 0.54 -2.36
N ILE A 125 5.32 0.88 -3.66
CA ILE A 125 5.34 -0.10 -4.76
C ILE A 125 6.59 -0.98 -4.65
N GLN A 126 7.77 -0.37 -4.47
CA GLN A 126 9.03 -1.10 -4.30
C GLN A 126 8.98 -2.05 -3.09
N PHE A 127 8.42 -1.61 -1.97
CA PHE A 127 8.23 -2.45 -0.78
C PHE A 127 7.32 -3.65 -1.07
N ILE A 128 6.19 -3.44 -1.76
CA ILE A 128 5.28 -4.52 -2.11
C ILE A 128 5.93 -5.51 -3.07
N LEU A 129 6.51 -5.03 -4.18
CA LEU A 129 7.14 -5.87 -5.21
C LEU A 129 8.25 -6.75 -4.65
N ARG A 130 8.99 -6.27 -3.65
CA ARG A 130 10.07 -7.04 -3.01
C ARG A 130 9.61 -8.13 -2.06
N ASN A 131 8.39 -8.04 -1.55
CA ASN A 131 7.85 -8.96 -0.54
C ASN A 131 6.80 -9.92 -1.14
N ALA A 132 6.04 -9.49 -2.16
CA ALA A 132 5.00 -10.28 -2.77
C ALA A 132 5.56 -11.30 -3.79
N VAL A 133 5.88 -12.49 -3.29
CA VAL A 133 6.54 -13.57 -4.06
C VAL A 133 5.64 -14.26 -5.10
N VAL A 134 4.32 -14.22 -4.92
CA VAL A 134 3.33 -14.86 -5.83
C VAL A 134 2.46 -13.85 -6.58
N LEU A 135 2.84 -12.58 -6.58
CA LEU A 135 2.08 -11.50 -7.22
C LEU A 135 1.95 -11.76 -8.72
N LYS A 136 0.72 -11.64 -9.24
CA LYS A 136 0.40 -11.88 -10.66
C LYS A 136 0.04 -10.60 -11.39
N LYS A 137 -0.80 -9.75 -10.78
CA LYS A 137 -1.33 -8.53 -11.40
C LYS A 137 -1.20 -7.35 -10.45
N PHE A 138 -0.68 -6.23 -10.96
CA PHE A 138 -0.61 -4.97 -10.26
C PHE A 138 -1.17 -3.86 -11.17
N TYR A 139 -2.40 -3.46 -10.91
CA TYR A 139 -3.06 -2.36 -11.63
C TYR A 139 -2.80 -1.04 -10.92
N ILE A 140 -2.35 -0.03 -11.67
CA ILE A 140 -2.07 1.32 -11.19
C ILE A 140 -2.88 2.30 -12.03
N ARG A 141 -3.76 3.07 -11.38
CA ARG A 141 -4.57 4.13 -12.00
C ARG A 141 -4.08 5.49 -11.56
N TRP A 142 -3.79 6.34 -12.53
CA TRP A 142 -3.38 7.72 -12.28
C TRP A 142 -4.51 8.52 -11.62
N VAL A 143 -4.13 9.53 -10.84
CA VAL A 143 -5.08 10.56 -10.40
C VAL A 143 -5.53 11.37 -11.62
N LYS A 144 -6.84 11.57 -11.79
CA LYS A 144 -7.41 12.29 -12.94
C LYS A 144 -6.91 13.75 -13.04
N GLU A 145 -6.77 14.41 -11.91
CA GLU A 145 -6.33 15.81 -11.78
C GLU A 145 -4.81 15.89 -11.60
N SER A 146 -4.06 15.07 -12.33
CA SER A 146 -2.60 15.04 -12.20
C SER A 146 -1.98 16.34 -12.74
N THR A 147 -1.11 16.96 -11.96
CA THR A 147 -0.40 18.18 -12.36
C THR A 147 0.90 17.87 -13.12
N ILE A 148 1.28 16.59 -13.25
CA ILE A 148 2.49 16.18 -13.97
C ILE A 148 2.18 15.90 -15.45
N THR A 149 3.13 16.27 -16.29
CA THR A 149 3.10 16.08 -17.74
C THR A 149 3.16 14.60 -18.12
N ASP A 150 2.78 14.26 -19.36
CA ASP A 150 2.86 12.88 -19.83
C ASP A 150 4.30 12.36 -19.93
N ASN A 151 5.27 13.24 -20.21
CA ASN A 151 6.70 12.91 -20.18
C ASN A 151 7.15 12.51 -18.76
N GLU A 152 6.68 13.22 -17.73
CA GLU A 152 6.95 12.87 -16.33
C GLU A 152 6.27 11.55 -15.95
N LYS A 153 5.02 11.32 -16.39
CA LYS A 153 4.34 10.03 -16.19
C LYS A 153 5.13 8.89 -16.81
N GLN A 154 5.61 9.04 -18.05
CA GLN A 154 6.42 8.03 -18.74
C GLN A 154 7.72 7.74 -17.97
N LEU A 155 8.39 8.76 -17.42
CA LEU A 155 9.57 8.57 -16.60
C LEU A 155 9.25 7.78 -15.32
N VAL A 156 8.13 8.09 -14.65
CA VAL A 156 7.66 7.34 -13.48
C VAL A 156 7.34 5.89 -13.84
N VAL A 157 6.65 5.63 -14.95
CA VAL A 157 6.35 4.27 -15.43
C VAL A 157 7.64 3.50 -15.66
N LYS A 158 8.61 4.07 -16.38
CA LYS A 158 9.92 3.46 -16.61
C LYS A 158 10.61 3.11 -15.29
N ASN A 159 10.61 4.04 -14.33
CA ASN A 159 11.20 3.83 -13.01
C ASN A 159 10.52 2.67 -12.25
N VAL A 160 9.19 2.61 -12.25
CA VAL A 160 8.42 1.53 -11.59
C VAL A 160 8.69 0.18 -12.25
N LEU A 161 8.73 0.12 -13.57
CA LEU A 161 8.96 -1.13 -14.30
C LEU A 161 10.36 -1.70 -14.06
N GLN A 162 11.36 -0.84 -13.78
CA GLN A 162 12.73 -1.25 -13.45
C GLN A 162 12.91 -1.71 -12.00
N LEU A 163 11.89 -1.58 -11.14
CA LEU A 163 12.00 -2.01 -9.74
C LEU A 163 12.19 -3.53 -9.65
N ARG A 164 13.11 -3.95 -8.76
CA ARG A 164 13.34 -5.36 -8.45
C ARG A 164 12.08 -6.01 -7.89
N ARG A 165 11.70 -7.15 -8.46
CA ARG A 165 10.48 -7.90 -8.12
C ARG A 165 10.84 -9.24 -7.49
N ALA A 166 10.05 -9.68 -6.52
CA ALA A 166 10.16 -11.01 -5.93
C ALA A 166 9.44 -12.05 -6.79
N SER A 167 8.27 -11.71 -7.30
CA SER A 167 7.59 -12.50 -8.34
C SER A 167 8.18 -12.18 -9.71
N GLN A 168 8.57 -13.21 -10.45
CA GLN A 168 9.00 -13.10 -11.85
C GLN A 168 7.81 -13.00 -12.83
N LYS A 169 6.60 -13.35 -12.38
CA LYS A 169 5.40 -13.44 -13.22
C LYS A 169 4.46 -12.24 -13.07
N VAL A 170 4.86 -11.22 -12.31
CA VAL A 170 4.01 -10.05 -12.08
C VAL A 170 3.95 -9.19 -13.33
N ASP A 171 2.73 -8.92 -13.75
CA ASP A 171 2.39 -7.96 -14.78
C ASP A 171 1.90 -6.66 -14.11
N ILE A 172 2.58 -5.56 -14.43
CA ILE A 172 2.30 -4.22 -13.87
C ILE A 172 1.63 -3.41 -14.98
N ILE A 173 0.40 -3.03 -14.76
CA ILE A 173 -0.48 -2.42 -15.76
C ILE A 173 -0.82 -1.02 -15.27
N PHE A 174 -0.50 -0.02 -16.07
CA PHE A 174 -0.95 1.35 -15.84
C PHE A 174 -2.20 1.60 -16.68
N ASP A 175 -3.33 1.76 -16.01
CA ASP A 175 -4.57 2.20 -16.64
C ASP A 175 -4.46 3.73 -16.85
N ASP A 176 -4.86 4.21 -18.04
CA ASP A 176 -4.70 5.57 -18.58
C ASP A 176 -3.41 5.87 -19.38
N LEU A 177 -2.78 4.86 -20.02
CA LEU A 177 -1.93 5.08 -21.22
C LEU A 177 -2.59 4.66 -22.54
N ASN A 178 -3.87 4.27 -22.49
CA ASN A 178 -4.67 3.92 -23.66
C ASN A 178 -6.04 4.60 -23.56
N LYS A 179 -6.09 5.88 -23.94
CA LYS A 179 -7.19 6.50 -24.71
C LYS A 179 -6.76 7.89 -25.15
#